data_AF-A0A8S3WRB4-F1
#
_entry.id   AF-A0A8S3WRB4-F1
#
_cell.length_a   1.000
_cell.length_b   1.000
_cell.length_c   1.000
_cell.angle_alpha   90.00
_cell.angle_beta   90.00
_cell.angle_gamma   90.00
#
_symmetry.space_group_name_H-M   'P 1'
#
loop_
_entity.id
_entity.type
_entity.pdbx_description
1 polymer ?
#
loop_
_entity_poly.entity_id
_entity_poly.type
_entity_poly.pdbx_seq_one_letter_code
_entity_poly.pdbx_strand_id
1 'polypeptide(L)'
;MKCSACSKFMAAAEGVTCPKCDRKSHRACVKVPEGVQVQPTWLCPDCKIRTPRKSDQNTPVRGLNSENIIKQGEEKPQSPVAQGFKESELALELRKFREKLRETREEFFPTDV
;
A
#
# COMPACT_ATOMS: atom_id res chain seq x y z
N MET A 1 23.77 -0.28 -13.78
CA MET A 1 22.32 -0.36 -14.13
C MET A 1 21.48 0.26 -13.00
N LYS A 2 20.20 0.62 -13.23
CA LYS A 2 19.38 1.35 -12.23
C LYS A 2 18.42 0.41 -11.50
N CYS A 3 18.30 0.56 -10.18
CA CYS A 3 17.36 -0.17 -9.33
C CYS A 3 15.92 0.24 -9.60
N SER A 4 15.03 -0.71 -9.88
CA SER A 4 13.60 -0.40 -10.03
C SER A 4 12.91 -0.02 -8.72
N ALA A 5 13.47 -0.38 -7.55
CA ALA A 5 12.87 -0.10 -6.25
C ALA A 5 13.30 1.25 -5.64
N CYS A 6 14.60 1.56 -5.66
CA CYS A 6 15.13 2.79 -5.04
C CYS A 6 15.68 3.81 -6.04
N SER A 7 15.63 3.52 -7.35
CA SER A 7 16.14 4.39 -8.42
C SER A 7 17.63 4.75 -8.34
N LYS A 8 18.42 4.10 -7.48
CA LYS A 8 19.89 4.27 -7.44
C LYS A 8 20.59 3.31 -8.41
N PHE A 9 21.80 3.67 -8.83
CA PHE A 9 22.64 2.79 -9.65
C PHE A 9 23.25 1.65 -8.81
N MET A 10 23.44 0.50 -9.45
CA MET A 10 23.99 -0.72 -8.84
C MET A 10 24.92 -1.45 -9.80
N ALA A 11 25.81 -2.25 -9.24
CA ALA A 11 26.58 -3.24 -9.99
C ALA A 11 25.70 -4.42 -10.43
N ALA A 12 26.05 -5.06 -11.54
CA ALA A 12 25.24 -6.15 -12.09
C ALA A 12 25.13 -7.36 -11.16
N ALA A 13 26.17 -7.63 -10.36
CA ALA A 13 26.23 -8.75 -9.42
C ALA A 13 25.33 -8.56 -8.18
N GLU A 14 25.02 -7.30 -7.81
CA GLU A 14 24.25 -6.96 -6.60
C GLU A 14 22.74 -7.00 -6.83
N GLY A 15 22.33 -7.16 -8.09
CA GLY A 15 20.94 -7.12 -8.51
C GLY A 15 20.29 -8.50 -8.57
N VAL A 16 18.98 -8.53 -8.31
CA VAL A 16 18.10 -9.63 -8.70
C VAL A 16 17.22 -9.17 -9.87
N THR A 17 17.09 -10.02 -10.90
CA THR A 17 16.23 -9.79 -12.06
C THR A 17 14.87 -10.45 -11.84
N CYS A 18 13.79 -9.72 -12.11
CA CYS A 18 12.44 -10.31 -12.15
C CYS A 18 12.23 -11.07 -13.47
N PRO A 19 11.92 -12.38 -13.45
CA PRO A 19 11.73 -13.17 -14.68
C PRO A 19 10.49 -12.76 -15.50
N LYS A 20 9.57 -11.97 -14.93
CA LYS A 20 8.34 -11.53 -15.59
C LYS A 20 8.46 -10.18 -16.31
N CYS A 21 9.36 -9.30 -15.87
CA CYS A 21 9.46 -7.95 -16.43
C CYS A 21 10.90 -7.45 -16.64
N ASP A 22 11.88 -8.32 -16.41
CA ASP A 22 13.33 -8.10 -16.57
C ASP A 22 13.93 -6.92 -15.81
N ARG A 23 13.13 -6.23 -14.99
CA ARG A 23 13.60 -5.15 -14.12
C ARG A 23 14.51 -5.71 -13.02
N LYS A 24 15.57 -4.95 -12.73
CA LYS A 24 16.59 -5.29 -11.74
C LYS A 24 16.42 -4.46 -10.48
N SER A 25 16.58 -5.09 -9.33
CA SER A 25 16.54 -4.42 -8.01
C SER A 25 17.70 -4.89 -7.15
N HIS A 26 18.22 -4.03 -6.26
CA HIS A 26 19.14 -4.48 -5.23
C HIS A 26 18.47 -5.57 -4.41
N ARG A 27 19.21 -6.61 -4.04
CA ARG A 27 18.72 -7.65 -3.11
C ARG A 27 18.12 -7.05 -1.83
N ALA A 28 18.82 -6.09 -1.23
CA ALA A 28 18.36 -5.38 -0.04
C ALA A 28 17.03 -4.63 -0.26
N CYS A 29 16.83 -3.98 -1.41
CA CYS A 29 15.59 -3.25 -1.69
C CYS A 29 14.36 -4.15 -1.81
N VAL A 30 14.56 -5.44 -2.13
CA VAL A 30 13.47 -6.43 -2.26
C VAL A 30 13.53 -7.53 -1.20
N LYS A 31 14.29 -7.31 -0.12
CA LYS A 31 14.41 -8.21 1.03
C LYS A 31 14.85 -9.63 0.66
N VAL A 32 15.71 -9.76 -0.36
CA VAL A 32 16.38 -11.02 -0.71
C VAL A 32 17.71 -11.07 0.05
N PRO A 33 18.01 -12.11 0.84
CA PRO A 33 19.30 -12.24 1.50
C PRO A 33 20.46 -12.40 0.50
N GLU A 34 21.66 -12.01 0.92
CA GLU A 34 22.89 -12.27 0.17
C GLU A 34 23.19 -13.78 0.14
N GLY A 35 23.84 -14.25 -0.93
CA GLY A 35 24.17 -15.67 -1.12
C GLY A 35 23.00 -16.60 -1.45
N VAL A 36 21.74 -16.17 -1.26
CA VAL A 36 20.57 -17.01 -1.56
C VAL A 36 20.22 -16.97 -3.06
N GLN A 37 20.13 -18.13 -3.69
CA GLN A 37 19.61 -18.25 -5.04
C GLN A 37 18.09 -18.00 -5.06
N VAL A 38 17.67 -17.10 -5.95
CA VAL A 38 16.25 -16.74 -6.10
C VAL A 38 15.56 -17.78 -6.96
N GLN A 39 14.43 -18.28 -6.50
CA GLN A 39 13.63 -19.27 -7.22
C GLN A 39 13.10 -18.68 -8.54
N PRO A 40 12.97 -19.48 -9.62
CA PRO A 40 12.41 -19.01 -10.90
C PRO A 40 10.97 -18.48 -10.79
N THR A 41 10.24 -18.87 -9.75
CA THR A 41 8.87 -18.41 -9.45
C THR A 41 8.82 -17.08 -8.70
N TRP A 42 9.96 -16.54 -8.30
CA TRP A 42 10.02 -15.25 -7.61
C TRP A 42 9.61 -14.12 -8.54
N LEU A 43 8.82 -13.17 -8.00
CA LEU A 43 8.39 -11.97 -8.69
C LEU A 43 8.80 -10.76 -7.88
N CYS A 44 9.22 -9.69 -8.57
CA CYS A 44 9.41 -8.40 -7.93
C CYS A 44 8.09 -7.87 -7.33
N PRO A 45 8.14 -6.94 -6.35
CA PRO A 45 6.95 -6.44 -5.66
C PRO A 45 5.84 -5.97 -6.61
N ASP A 46 6.20 -5.23 -7.65
CA ASP A 46 5.28 -4.76 -8.69
C ASP A 46 4.58 -5.90 -9.45
N CYS A 47 5.33 -6.93 -9.84
CA CYS A 47 4.79 -8.08 -10.55
C CYS A 47 3.93 -8.95 -9.63
N LYS A 48 4.30 -9.04 -8.35
CA LYS A 48 3.57 -9.78 -7.33
C LYS A 48 2.19 -9.15 -7.07
N ILE A 49 2.12 -7.83 -6.95
CA ILE A 49 0.85 -7.09 -6.77
C ILE A 49 -0.08 -7.25 -7.99
N ARG A 50 0.49 -7.24 -9.20
CA ARG A 50 -0.27 -7.45 -10.45
C ARG A 50 -0.66 -8.89 -10.73
N THR A 51 -0.20 -9.85 -9.94
CA THR A 51 -0.56 -11.25 -10.14
C THR A 51 -1.89 -11.51 -9.46
N PRO A 52 -2.94 -11.95 -10.20
CA PRO A 52 -4.22 -12.25 -9.60
C PRO A 52 -4.02 -13.25 -8.46
N ARG A 53 -4.49 -12.90 -7.27
CA ARG A 53 -4.58 -13.87 -6.19
C ARG A 53 -5.56 -14.94 -6.66
N LYS A 54 -5.25 -16.22 -6.42
CA LYS A 54 -6.23 -17.29 -6.65
C LYS A 54 -7.50 -16.85 -5.94
N SER A 55 -8.62 -16.81 -6.69
CA SER A 55 -9.92 -16.56 -6.10
C SER A 55 -10.15 -17.69 -5.10
N ASP A 56 -10.15 -17.36 -3.81
CA ASP A 56 -10.58 -18.29 -2.78
C ASP A 56 -12.05 -18.56 -3.03
N GLN A 57 -12.34 -19.69 -3.68
CA GLN A 57 -13.70 -20.11 -4.05
C GLN A 57 -14.62 -20.30 -2.83
N ASN A 58 -14.07 -20.22 -1.60
CA ASN A 58 -14.78 -20.29 -0.33
C ASN A 58 -15.11 -18.91 0.30
N THR A 59 -14.90 -17.80 -0.42
CA THR A 59 -15.37 -16.49 0.03
C THR A 59 -16.72 -16.15 -0.62
N PRO A 60 -17.78 -15.85 0.14
CA PRO A 60 -19.14 -15.64 -0.41
C PRO A 60 -19.30 -14.30 -1.15
N VAL A 61 -18.22 -13.58 -1.44
CA VAL A 61 -18.26 -12.27 -2.08
C VAL A 61 -18.04 -12.42 -3.58
N ARG A 62 -19.10 -12.80 -4.31
CA ARG A 62 -19.14 -12.73 -5.78
C ARG A 62 -19.94 -11.50 -6.22
N GLY A 63 -19.29 -10.65 -7.02
CA GLY A 63 -19.83 -9.43 -7.64
C GLY A 63 -18.79 -8.32 -7.48
N LEU A 64 -18.11 -7.81 -8.51
CA LEU A 64 -18.54 -7.50 -9.86
C LEU A 64 -17.40 -7.79 -10.85
N ASN A 65 -17.75 -8.31 -12.02
CA ASN A 65 -16.84 -8.50 -13.14
C ASN A 65 -16.15 -7.16 -13.46
N SER A 66 -14.81 -7.13 -13.35
CA SER A 66 -14.00 -6.01 -13.80
C SER A 66 -13.82 -6.07 -15.32
N GLU A 67 -14.90 -5.80 -16.05
CA GLU A 67 -14.81 -5.46 -17.47
C GLU A 67 -14.98 -3.95 -17.60
N ASN A 68 -13.94 -3.31 -18.12
CA ASN A 68 -13.81 -1.91 -18.53
C ASN A 68 -15.11 -1.07 -18.57
N ILE A 69 -15.24 -0.07 -17.69
CA ILE A 69 -15.95 1.18 -18.01
C ILE A 69 -15.16 2.36 -17.42
N ILE A 70 -14.38 3.01 -18.28
CA ILE A 70 -14.15 4.45 -18.16
C ILE A 70 -15.52 5.11 -18.28
N LYS A 71 -15.97 5.82 -17.24
CA LYS A 71 -16.79 7.04 -17.31
C LYS A 71 -16.96 7.65 -15.92
N GLN A 72 -16.71 8.96 -15.88
CA GLN A 72 -16.95 9.85 -14.75
C GLN A 72 -18.43 9.82 -14.34
N GLY A 73 -18.69 9.88 -13.03
CA GLY A 73 -20.01 10.07 -12.45
C GLY A 73 -19.89 10.10 -10.93
N GLU A 74 -20.18 11.25 -10.33
CA GLU A 74 -20.23 11.46 -8.88
C GLU A 74 -21.26 10.53 -8.24
N GLU A 75 -20.81 9.55 -7.46
CA GLU A 75 -21.66 8.86 -6.49
C GLU A 75 -20.92 8.72 -5.16
N LYS A 76 -21.51 9.38 -4.17
CA LYS A 76 -21.21 9.38 -2.73
C LYS A 76 -20.78 7.99 -2.24
N PRO A 77 -19.64 7.84 -1.54
CA PRO A 77 -19.28 6.54 -0.97
C PRO A 77 -20.23 6.21 0.18
N GLN A 78 -21.18 5.31 -0.08
CA GLN A 78 -21.82 4.54 0.98
C GLN A 78 -20.82 3.48 1.45
N SER A 79 -20.43 3.60 2.71
CA SER A 79 -19.58 2.66 3.42
C SER A 79 -20.28 1.31 3.61
N PRO A 80 -19.57 0.18 3.49
CA PRO A 80 -20.11 -1.08 3.93
C PRO A 80 -19.53 -1.48 5.30
N VAL A 81 -20.48 -1.78 6.18
CA VAL A 81 -20.46 -2.72 7.33
C VAL A 81 -19.95 -2.21 8.68
N ALA A 82 -20.92 -2.18 9.60
CA ALA A 82 -20.79 -2.03 11.03
C ALA A 82 -19.77 -2.98 11.65
N GLN A 83 -18.74 -2.41 12.25
CA GLN A 83 -17.91 -3.07 13.25
C GLN A 83 -18.12 -2.31 14.57
N GLY A 84 -19.32 -2.50 15.14
CA GLY A 84 -19.69 -1.95 16.43
C GLY A 84 -18.71 -2.41 17.51
N PHE A 85 -18.36 -1.49 18.40
CA PHE A 85 -17.58 -1.64 19.65
C PHE A 85 -16.11 -1.15 19.68
N LYS A 86 -15.47 -0.74 18.57
CA LYS A 86 -14.17 -0.02 18.63
C LYS A 86 -14.17 1.38 18.01
N GLU A 87 -15.17 1.65 17.17
CA GLU A 87 -15.31 2.94 16.49
C GLU A 87 -15.57 4.09 17.48
N SER A 88 -16.26 3.83 18.59
CA SER A 88 -16.54 4.84 19.62
C SER A 88 -15.30 5.26 20.41
N GLU A 89 -14.45 4.30 20.79
CA GLU A 89 -13.22 4.57 21.55
C GLU A 89 -12.19 5.31 20.69
N LEU A 90 -11.97 4.82 19.46
CA LEU A 90 -11.10 5.49 18.51
C LEU A 90 -11.62 6.90 18.15
N ALA A 91 -12.94 7.08 17.99
CA ALA A 91 -13.54 8.38 17.74
C ALA A 91 -13.34 9.35 18.91
N LEU A 92 -13.38 8.85 20.15
CA LEU A 92 -13.11 9.63 21.36
C LEU A 92 -11.65 10.07 21.41
N GLU A 93 -10.72 9.17 21.12
CA GLU A 93 -9.29 9.48 21.06
C GLU A 93 -8.98 10.50 19.97
N LEU A 94 -9.53 10.32 18.77
CA LEU A 94 -9.36 11.27 17.66
C LEU A 94 -9.91 12.66 17.99
N ARG A 95 -11.04 12.73 18.73
CA ARG A 95 -11.59 14.00 19.19
C ARG A 95 -10.64 14.70 20.16
N LYS A 96 -10.20 14.00 21.21
CA LYS A 96 -9.24 14.52 22.21
C LYS A 96 -7.94 14.99 21.56
N PHE A 97 -7.43 14.22 20.59
CA PHE A 97 -6.21 14.57 19.88
C PHE A 97 -6.36 15.89 19.09
N ARG A 98 -7.49 16.07 18.39
CA ARG A 98 -7.78 17.30 17.64
C ARG A 98 -7.95 18.53 18.54
N GLU A 99 -8.53 18.36 19.72
CA GLU A 99 -8.66 19.44 20.71
C GLU A 99 -7.31 19.86 21.27
N LYS A 100 -6.46 18.90 21.64
CA LYS A 100 -5.10 19.19 22.13
C LYS A 100 -4.27 19.95 21.08
N LEU A 101 -4.36 19.58 19.80
CA LEU A 101 -3.68 20.31 18.73
C LEU A 101 -4.20 21.74 18.56
N ARG A 102 -5.49 21.98 18.79
CA ARG A 102 -6.08 23.32 18.74
C ARG A 102 -5.57 24.16 19.92
N GLU A 103 -5.56 23.61 21.13
CA GLU A 103 -5.02 24.27 22.32
C GLU A 103 -3.55 24.63 22.14
N THR A 104 -2.71 23.69 21.70
CA THR A 104 -1.31 23.97 21.40
C THR A 104 -1.18 25.02 20.29
N ARG A 105 -2.03 25.00 19.27
CA ARG A 105 -2.00 26.07 18.25
C ARG A 105 -2.35 27.43 18.85
N GLU A 106 -3.33 27.52 19.73
CA GLU A 106 -3.75 28.78 20.38
C GLU A 106 -2.72 29.28 21.40
N GLU A 107 -2.04 28.38 22.12
CA GLU A 107 -0.91 28.73 23.01
C GLU A 107 0.26 29.36 22.24
N PHE A 108 0.57 28.84 21.05
CA PHE A 108 1.70 29.31 20.25
C PHE A 108 1.33 30.46 19.29
N PHE A 109 0.06 30.59 18.95
CA PHE A 109 -0.47 31.63 18.07
C PHE A 109 -1.78 32.17 18.66
N PRO A 110 -1.71 32.98 19.74
CA PRO A 110 -2.88 33.64 20.28
C PRO A 110 -3.50 34.50 19.17
N THR A 111 -4.78 34.30 18.90
CA THR A 111 -5.51 35.24 18.06
C THR A 111 -5.85 36.47 18.90
N ASP A 112 -4.87 37.35 19.08
CA ASP A 112 -5.12 38.70 19.60
C ASP A 112 -5.91 39.46 18.52
N VAL A 113 -7.15 39.83 18.86
CA VAL A 113 -7.93 40.90 18.22
C VAL A 113 -8.12 42.00 19.25
#